data_AF-A0A3L7QEJ8-F1
#
_entry.id   AF-A0A3L7QEJ8-F1
#
_cell.length_a   1.000
_cell.length_b   1.000
_cell.length_c   1.000
_cell.angle_alpha   90.00
_cell.angle_beta   90.00
_cell.angle_gamma   90.00
#
_symmetry.space_group_name_H-M   'P 1'
#
loop_
_entity.id
_entity.type
_entity.pdbx_description
1 polymer ?
#
loop_
_entity_poly.entity_id
_entity_poly.type
_entity_poly.pdbx_seq_one_letter_code
_entity_poly.pdbx_strand_id
1 'polypeptide(L)'
;MSGNQGASIFDLDSPQLIIDLDILDKNLATIKNGLNGKNLRVHFKSLKCGGLVKYLMKKGQSSFLCAKLNEAEVLADIGVKDILIANQIVGDLKIARVDSLKTKAKVKVCIDCEEHLVALSNFSQKFNTSFDVLAEVDIGMNRCGTFPGEHTLDLVKKIVDAKNIRFAGLQGYDGHLQLMLGSSEKTAKAFQGLKSLVDTRRLIEKEGIEVPLVTTAGTGTWEFAVQTDGIDEIQPGSFLLMDCIYHQARPEFQPSLTVLSTVISRRPGLYVLDAGSKAISKDFGMPIIKGKPDEKIFKLAEEHTRVECNEQLPEIGDKREVVTAHCCATMNLHRNVVASRKGIVVDIWPIEASGRYD
;
A
#
# COMPACT_ATOMS: atom_id res chain seq x y z
N MET A 1 -24.00 -10.31 -9.41
CA MET A 1 -22.98 -11.37 -9.19
C MET A 1 -23.07 -11.96 -7.78
N SER A 2 -24.28 -12.25 -7.28
CA SER A 2 -24.51 -12.93 -5.99
C SER A 2 -24.45 -14.46 -6.09
N GLY A 3 -24.32 -15.02 -7.30
CA GLY A 3 -24.47 -16.46 -7.55
C GLY A 3 -23.31 -17.34 -7.11
N ASN A 4 -22.17 -16.77 -6.70
CA ASN A 4 -20.96 -17.55 -6.39
C ASN A 4 -20.64 -17.63 -4.89
N GLN A 5 -21.39 -16.94 -4.01
CA GLN A 5 -21.16 -17.06 -2.57
C GLN A 5 -21.41 -18.50 -2.10
N GLY A 6 -20.47 -19.05 -1.33
CA GLY A 6 -20.51 -20.44 -0.88
C GLY A 6 -19.92 -21.46 -1.87
N ALA A 7 -19.58 -21.07 -3.10
CA ALA A 7 -18.89 -21.94 -4.05
C ALA A 7 -17.41 -22.11 -3.67
N SER A 8 -16.79 -23.22 -4.11
CA SER A 8 -15.34 -23.34 -4.08
C SER A 8 -14.73 -22.32 -5.04
N ILE A 9 -13.58 -21.73 -4.66
CA ILE A 9 -12.83 -20.89 -5.59
C ILE A 9 -12.42 -21.66 -6.85
N PHE A 10 -12.28 -22.99 -6.76
CA PHE A 10 -11.94 -23.85 -7.89
C PHE A 10 -13.11 -24.12 -8.84
N ASP A 11 -14.34 -23.74 -8.47
CA ASP A 11 -15.51 -23.84 -9.37
C ASP A 11 -15.73 -22.53 -10.16
N LEU A 12 -14.96 -21.48 -9.87
CA LEU A 12 -15.05 -20.20 -10.56
C LEU A 12 -14.44 -20.29 -11.96
N ASP A 13 -14.86 -19.40 -12.86
CA ASP A 13 -14.15 -19.17 -14.12
C ASP A 13 -12.74 -18.61 -13.86
N SER A 14 -11.85 -18.59 -14.85
CA SER A 14 -10.49 -18.03 -14.75
C SER A 14 -10.14 -17.15 -15.95
N PRO A 15 -9.22 -16.17 -15.78
CA PRO A 15 -8.49 -15.84 -14.56
C PRO A 15 -9.31 -15.05 -13.53
N GLN A 16 -9.07 -15.29 -12.23
CA GLN A 16 -9.72 -14.54 -11.13
C GLN A 16 -8.70 -14.11 -10.08
N LEU A 17 -8.79 -12.87 -9.61
CA LEU A 17 -8.01 -12.39 -8.47
C LEU A 17 -8.69 -12.82 -7.16
N ILE A 18 -7.94 -13.51 -6.30
CA ILE A 18 -8.45 -14.08 -5.05
C ILE A 18 -7.69 -13.48 -3.87
N ILE A 19 -8.42 -13.13 -2.81
CA ILE A 19 -7.89 -12.84 -1.47
C ILE A 19 -8.33 -13.95 -0.51
N ASP A 20 -7.36 -14.60 0.12
CA ASP A 20 -7.58 -15.48 1.26
C ASP A 20 -7.69 -14.64 2.55
N LEU A 21 -8.91 -14.54 3.09
CA LEU A 21 -9.19 -13.77 4.30
C LEU A 21 -8.63 -14.42 5.57
N ASP A 22 -8.37 -15.73 5.58
CA ASP A 22 -7.75 -16.40 6.73
C ASP A 22 -6.28 -16.01 6.84
N ILE A 23 -5.57 -15.93 5.70
CA ILE A 23 -4.19 -15.44 5.65
C ILE A 23 -4.12 -13.94 5.95
N LEU A 24 -4.99 -13.14 5.33
CA LEU A 24 -5.04 -11.69 5.54
C LEU A 24 -5.28 -11.34 7.02
N ASP A 25 -6.19 -12.06 7.68
CA ASP A 25 -6.49 -11.87 9.10
C ASP A 25 -5.26 -12.18 9.99
N LYS A 26 -4.50 -13.23 9.66
CA LYS A 26 -3.26 -13.57 10.36
C LYS A 26 -2.21 -12.47 10.17
N ASN A 27 -2.01 -12.00 8.94
CA ASN A 27 -1.08 -10.91 8.65
C ASN A 27 -1.44 -9.62 9.42
N LEU A 28 -2.73 -9.30 9.50
CA LEU A 28 -3.23 -8.17 10.29
C LEU A 28 -2.95 -8.34 11.79
N ALA A 29 -3.16 -9.53 12.33
CA ALA A 29 -2.84 -9.82 13.72
C ALA A 29 -1.33 -9.71 13.99
N THR A 30 -0.49 -10.26 13.10
CA THR A 30 0.98 -10.21 13.23
C THR A 30 1.47 -8.77 13.38
N ILE A 31 1.07 -7.85 12.50
CA ILE A 31 1.56 -6.48 12.60
C ILE A 31 0.97 -5.75 13.82
N LYS A 32 -0.32 -5.95 14.14
CA LYS A 32 -0.97 -5.30 15.28
C LYS A 32 -0.32 -5.68 16.60
N ASN A 33 0.09 -6.94 16.73
CA ASN A 33 0.79 -7.43 17.92
C ASN A 33 2.20 -6.84 18.06
N GLY A 34 2.82 -6.43 16.95
CA GLY A 34 4.18 -5.87 16.92
C GLY A 34 4.26 -4.34 17.04
N LEU A 35 3.13 -3.63 17.16
CA LEU A 35 3.13 -2.16 17.06
C LEU A 35 3.90 -1.43 18.17
N ASN A 36 4.15 -2.05 19.32
CA ASN A 36 4.89 -1.45 20.43
C ASN A 36 4.39 -0.04 20.81
N GLY A 37 3.06 0.12 20.91
CA GLY A 37 2.41 1.40 21.22
C GLY A 37 2.31 2.40 20.06
N LYS A 38 2.84 2.09 18.88
CA LYS A 38 2.70 2.93 17.68
C LYS A 38 1.35 2.73 16.99
N ASN A 39 0.92 3.73 16.24
CA ASN A 39 -0.29 3.64 15.43
C ASN A 39 -0.03 2.96 14.09
N LEU A 40 -1.05 2.29 13.54
CA LEU A 40 -1.03 1.71 12.21
C LEU A 40 -1.96 2.50 11.28
N ARG A 41 -1.42 3.06 10.21
CA ARG A 41 -2.20 3.63 9.10
C ARG A 41 -2.01 2.77 7.86
N VAL A 42 -3.06 2.11 7.41
CA VAL A 42 -2.96 1.13 6.31
C VAL A 42 -2.94 1.83 4.97
N HIS A 43 -1.96 1.50 4.13
CA HIS A 43 -1.81 2.13 2.82
C HIS A 43 -2.73 1.51 1.77
N PHE A 44 -3.70 2.29 1.31
CA PHE A 44 -4.73 1.87 0.37
C PHE A 44 -4.23 1.63 -1.06
N LYS A 45 -3.05 2.14 -1.46
CA LYS A 45 -2.51 1.95 -2.82
C LYS A 45 -2.35 0.46 -3.18
N SER A 46 -2.07 -0.37 -2.17
CA SER A 46 -1.91 -1.81 -2.33
C SER A 46 -3.27 -2.51 -2.41
N LEU A 47 -4.30 -1.92 -1.81
CA LEU A 47 -5.62 -2.54 -1.64
C LEU A 47 -6.59 -2.16 -2.76
N LYS A 48 -6.73 -0.86 -3.04
CA LYS A 48 -7.60 -0.26 -4.08
C LYS A 48 -9.08 -0.69 -4.07
N CYS A 49 -9.50 -1.44 -3.06
CA CYS A 49 -10.78 -2.12 -2.93
C CYS A 49 -11.51 -1.64 -1.67
N GLY A 50 -12.62 -0.93 -1.86
CA GLY A 50 -13.44 -0.38 -0.80
C GLY A 50 -14.14 -1.44 0.03
N GLY A 51 -14.52 -2.58 -0.58
CA GLY A 51 -15.02 -3.75 0.14
C GLY A 51 -14.01 -4.28 1.17
N LEU A 52 -12.74 -4.38 0.78
CA LEU A 52 -11.66 -4.78 1.68
C LEU A 52 -11.42 -3.75 2.78
N VAL A 53 -11.49 -2.45 2.49
CA VAL A 53 -11.37 -1.41 3.52
C VAL A 53 -12.52 -1.50 4.53
N LYS A 54 -13.77 -1.64 4.08
CA LYS A 54 -14.93 -1.84 4.97
C LYS A 54 -14.76 -3.08 5.84
N TYR A 55 -14.21 -4.15 5.28
CA TYR A 55 -13.88 -5.37 6.03
C TYR A 55 -12.83 -5.11 7.13
N LEU A 56 -11.75 -4.38 6.82
CA LEU A 56 -10.73 -3.98 7.80
C LEU A 56 -11.28 -3.05 8.89
N MET A 57 -12.18 -2.14 8.52
CA MET A 57 -12.86 -1.24 9.47
C MET A 57 -13.69 -2.01 10.49
N LYS A 58 -14.41 -3.06 10.07
CA LYS A 58 -15.13 -3.98 10.97
C LYS A 58 -14.18 -4.73 11.93
N LYS A 59 -12.88 -4.80 11.62
CA LYS A 59 -11.82 -5.36 12.47
C LYS A 59 -11.04 -4.29 13.25
N GLY A 60 -11.62 -3.10 13.39
CA GLY A 60 -11.06 -2.01 14.19
C GLY A 60 -9.90 -1.27 13.52
N GLN A 61 -9.70 -1.37 12.20
CA GLN A 61 -8.78 -0.49 11.49
C GLN A 61 -9.49 0.81 11.07
N SER A 62 -9.13 1.94 11.65
CA SER A 62 -9.80 3.22 11.40
C SER A 62 -9.03 4.19 10.50
N SER A 63 -7.71 4.03 10.40
CA SER A 63 -6.82 5.00 9.76
C SER A 63 -6.23 4.45 8.47
N PHE A 64 -6.34 5.23 7.39
CA PHE A 64 -5.83 4.86 6.08
C PHE A 64 -5.03 6.01 5.46
N LEU A 65 -4.09 5.66 4.59
CA LEU A 65 -3.41 6.59 3.70
C LEU A 65 -3.52 6.13 2.25
N CYS A 66 -3.36 7.05 1.32
CA CYS A 66 -3.41 6.79 -0.11
C CYS A 66 -2.31 7.56 -0.85
N ALA A 67 -2.00 7.13 -2.08
CA ALA A 67 -0.91 7.72 -2.86
C ALA A 67 -1.41 8.86 -3.76
N LYS A 68 -2.72 8.91 -4.03
CA LYS A 68 -3.33 9.85 -4.97
C LYS A 68 -4.71 10.31 -4.47
N LEU A 69 -5.15 11.45 -4.99
CA LEU A 69 -6.42 12.08 -4.62
C LEU A 69 -7.64 11.22 -4.95
N ASN A 70 -7.67 10.60 -6.12
CA ASN A 70 -8.77 9.73 -6.52
C ASN A 70 -8.94 8.49 -5.60
N GLU A 71 -7.85 8.03 -4.98
CA GLU A 71 -7.91 7.00 -3.94
C GLU A 71 -8.50 7.56 -2.64
N ALA A 72 -8.18 8.80 -2.28
CA ALA A 72 -8.79 9.49 -1.14
C ALA A 72 -10.30 9.66 -1.31
N GLU A 73 -10.76 9.94 -2.54
CA GLU A 73 -12.18 10.03 -2.86
C GLU A 73 -12.90 8.70 -2.61
N VAL A 74 -12.32 7.58 -3.06
CA VAL A 74 -12.86 6.24 -2.77
C VAL A 74 -12.93 5.98 -1.27
N LEU A 75 -11.86 6.29 -0.52
CA LEU A 75 -11.83 6.13 0.94
C LEU A 75 -12.90 6.98 1.64
N ALA A 76 -13.07 8.24 1.23
CA ALA A 76 -14.07 9.13 1.80
C ALA A 76 -15.49 8.66 1.50
N ASP A 77 -15.76 8.18 0.29
CA ASP A 77 -17.07 7.68 -0.14
C ASP A 77 -17.52 6.43 0.62
N ILE A 78 -16.58 5.57 1.01
CA ILE A 78 -16.86 4.40 1.86
C ILE A 78 -16.89 4.70 3.35
N GLY A 79 -16.71 5.97 3.74
CA GLY A 79 -16.89 6.46 5.10
C GLY A 79 -15.63 6.50 5.96
N VAL A 80 -14.43 6.39 5.39
CA VAL A 80 -13.18 6.62 6.14
C VAL A 80 -13.10 8.09 6.57
N LYS A 81 -12.79 8.31 7.86
CA LYS A 81 -12.87 9.64 8.49
C LYS A 81 -11.53 10.35 8.66
N ASP A 82 -10.42 9.62 8.62
CA ASP A 82 -9.07 10.18 8.71
C ASP A 82 -8.23 9.63 7.55
N ILE A 83 -7.92 10.51 6.60
CA ILE A 83 -7.21 10.18 5.36
C ILE A 83 -5.95 11.03 5.26
N LEU A 84 -4.82 10.37 5.05
CA LEU A 84 -3.58 11.01 4.62
C LEU A 84 -3.38 10.73 3.13
N ILE A 85 -3.25 11.78 2.32
CA ILE A 85 -2.70 11.66 0.97
C ILE A 85 -1.18 11.82 1.12
N ALA A 86 -0.47 10.70 1.13
CA ALA A 86 0.99 10.67 1.32
C ALA A 86 1.71 10.99 0.01
N ASN A 87 1.41 12.18 -0.53
CA ASN A 87 1.93 12.72 -1.78
C ASN A 87 1.57 14.21 -1.91
N GLN A 88 2.27 14.93 -2.78
CA GLN A 88 2.03 16.34 -3.08
C GLN A 88 0.79 16.53 -3.96
N ILE A 89 -0.01 17.55 -3.63
CA ILE A 89 -1.18 17.94 -4.42
C ILE A 89 -0.86 19.20 -5.21
N VAL A 90 -0.65 19.02 -6.52
CA VAL A 90 -0.27 20.10 -7.44
C VAL A 90 -1.37 20.37 -8.46
N GLY A 91 -1.77 21.65 -8.54
CA GLY A 91 -2.74 22.21 -9.48
C GLY A 91 -4.12 22.50 -8.86
N ASP A 92 -4.70 23.64 -9.24
CA ASP A 92 -5.92 24.21 -8.66
C ASP A 92 -7.11 23.24 -8.62
N LEU A 93 -7.30 22.45 -9.68
CA LEU A 93 -8.37 21.46 -9.75
C LEU A 93 -8.22 20.37 -8.68
N LYS A 94 -6.98 19.93 -8.41
CA LYS A 94 -6.73 18.91 -7.39
C LYS A 94 -6.90 19.50 -5.99
N ILE A 95 -6.45 20.74 -5.77
CA ILE A 95 -6.64 21.45 -4.50
C ILE A 95 -8.14 21.61 -4.20
N ALA A 96 -8.95 22.02 -5.19
CA ALA A 96 -10.40 22.13 -5.04
C ALA A 96 -11.09 20.80 -4.72
N ARG A 97 -10.61 19.70 -5.32
CA ARG A 97 -11.11 18.35 -5.02
C ARG A 97 -10.71 17.89 -3.61
N VAL A 98 -9.50 18.16 -3.16
CA VAL A 98 -9.10 17.92 -1.75
C VAL A 98 -9.99 18.71 -0.80
N ASP A 99 -10.24 19.99 -1.10
CA ASP A 99 -11.12 20.83 -0.29
C ASP A 99 -12.53 20.24 -0.18
N SER A 100 -13.09 19.79 -1.30
CA SER A 100 -14.42 19.16 -1.37
C SER A 100 -14.52 17.90 -0.49
N LEU A 101 -13.44 17.12 -0.37
CA LEU A 101 -13.39 15.91 0.47
C LEU A 101 -13.51 16.20 1.97
N LYS A 102 -13.20 17.42 2.41
CA LYS A 102 -13.26 17.77 3.84
C LYS A 102 -14.67 17.74 4.42
N THR A 103 -15.70 17.75 3.56
CA THR A 103 -17.10 17.54 3.96
C THR A 103 -17.38 16.10 4.44
N LYS A 104 -16.54 15.12 4.04
CA LYS A 104 -16.72 13.69 4.32
C LYS A 104 -15.72 13.15 5.34
N ALA A 105 -14.49 13.69 5.34
CA ALA A 105 -13.34 13.18 6.10
C ALA A 105 -12.37 14.29 6.49
N LYS A 106 -11.55 14.05 7.52
CA LYS A 106 -10.35 14.84 7.80
C LYS A 106 -9.27 14.42 6.81
N VAL A 107 -8.81 15.35 5.96
CA VAL A 107 -7.83 15.07 4.91
C VAL A 107 -6.54 15.85 5.19
N LYS A 108 -5.42 15.12 5.23
CA LYS A 108 -4.07 15.67 5.32
C LYS A 108 -3.33 15.42 4.01
N VAL A 109 -2.43 16.32 3.62
CA VAL A 109 -1.60 16.19 2.41
C VAL A 109 -0.12 16.41 2.74
N CYS A 110 0.79 15.83 1.96
CA CYS A 110 2.21 16.12 2.10
C CYS A 110 2.59 17.35 1.27
N ILE A 111 3.53 18.15 1.77
CA ILE A 111 4.23 19.21 1.03
C ILE A 111 5.72 19.14 1.33
N ASP A 112 6.55 19.60 0.40
CA ASP A 112 8.02 19.57 0.51
C ASP A 112 8.69 20.82 -0.09
N CYS A 113 7.92 21.82 -0.51
CA CYS A 113 8.47 23.08 -1.00
C CYS A 113 7.51 24.26 -0.73
N GLU A 114 8.03 25.47 -0.90
CA GLU A 114 7.28 26.70 -0.64
C GLU A 114 6.16 26.93 -1.67
N GLU A 115 6.36 26.53 -2.93
CA GLU A 115 5.35 26.65 -3.98
C GLU A 115 4.09 25.84 -3.67
N HIS A 116 4.25 24.66 -3.07
CA HIS A 116 3.12 23.85 -2.58
C HIS A 116 2.35 24.59 -1.48
N LEU A 117 3.07 25.19 -0.52
CA LEU A 117 2.49 25.97 0.57
C LEU A 117 1.72 27.19 0.04
N VAL A 118 2.34 27.96 -0.86
CA VAL A 118 1.75 29.16 -1.45
C VAL A 118 0.47 28.82 -2.23
N ALA A 119 0.47 27.74 -3.01
CA ALA A 119 -0.71 27.31 -3.75
C ALA A 119 -1.88 26.96 -2.82
N LEU A 120 -1.63 26.18 -1.77
CA LEU A 120 -2.66 25.83 -0.78
C LEU A 120 -3.15 27.05 0.00
N SER A 121 -2.24 27.95 0.40
CA SER A 121 -2.56 29.18 1.14
C SER A 121 -3.38 30.18 0.32
N ASN A 122 -3.04 30.35 -0.97
CA ASN A 122 -3.80 31.22 -1.87
C ASN A 122 -5.22 30.67 -2.10
N PHE A 123 -5.34 29.37 -2.34
CA PHE A 123 -6.64 28.72 -2.48
C PHE A 123 -7.46 28.86 -1.18
N SER A 124 -6.85 28.56 -0.03
CA SER A 124 -7.53 28.54 1.25
C SER A 124 -8.02 29.93 1.69
N GLN A 125 -7.27 30.99 1.37
CA GLN A 125 -7.71 32.37 1.58
C GLN A 125 -8.84 32.77 0.63
N LYS A 126 -8.74 32.43 -0.66
CA LYS A 126 -9.75 32.76 -1.67
C LYS A 126 -11.12 32.13 -1.36
N PHE A 127 -11.13 30.90 -0.86
CA PHE A 127 -12.36 30.13 -0.59
C PHE A 127 -12.71 30.02 0.89
N ASN A 128 -12.00 30.75 1.77
CA ASN A 128 -12.21 30.75 3.22
C ASN A 128 -12.27 29.33 3.83
N THR A 129 -11.27 28.52 3.51
CA THR A 129 -11.12 27.13 3.96
C THR A 129 -9.74 26.94 4.57
N SER A 130 -9.38 25.72 5.04
CA SER A 130 -8.05 25.44 5.61
C SER A 130 -7.51 24.07 5.21
N PHE A 131 -6.19 23.89 5.18
CA PHE A 131 -5.55 22.59 4.89
C PHE A 131 -4.64 22.13 6.02
N ASP A 132 -4.66 20.82 6.28
CA ASP A 132 -3.72 20.15 7.18
C ASP A 132 -2.58 19.58 6.35
N VAL A 133 -1.34 19.96 6.66
CA VAL A 133 -0.17 19.55 5.87
C VAL A 133 0.87 18.84 6.72
N LEU A 134 1.49 17.81 6.15
CA LEU A 134 2.72 17.22 6.68
C LEU A 134 3.89 17.70 5.81
N ALA A 135 5.02 18.03 6.44
CA ALA A 135 6.26 18.20 5.70
C ALA A 135 6.84 16.81 5.36
N GLU A 136 7.00 16.49 4.08
CA GLU A 136 7.71 15.27 3.67
C GLU A 136 9.21 15.49 3.80
N VAL A 137 9.89 14.55 4.45
CA VAL A 137 11.33 14.56 4.70
C VAL A 137 11.97 13.42 3.94
N ASP A 138 12.99 13.72 3.13
CA ASP A 138 13.78 12.70 2.47
C ASP A 138 14.71 12.00 3.47
N ILE A 139 14.34 10.78 3.84
CA ILE A 139 15.11 9.93 4.75
C ILE A 139 16.05 8.96 4.00
N GLY A 140 16.42 9.32 2.76
CA GLY A 140 17.42 8.62 1.93
C GLY A 140 16.87 8.01 0.64
N MET A 141 15.57 8.18 0.35
CA MET A 141 14.96 7.65 -0.87
C MET A 141 15.28 8.50 -2.11
N ASN A 142 15.60 9.79 -1.94
CA ASN A 142 15.88 10.71 -3.05
C ASN A 142 14.74 10.76 -4.08
N ARG A 143 13.49 10.84 -3.62
CA ARG A 143 12.29 10.89 -4.48
C ARG A 143 11.56 12.24 -4.35
N CYS A 144 11.03 12.51 -3.17
CA CYS A 144 10.34 13.73 -2.77
C CYS A 144 10.77 14.05 -1.33
N GLY A 145 10.40 15.23 -0.84
CA GLY A 145 10.72 15.65 0.53
C GLY A 145 11.90 16.60 0.62
N THR A 146 11.90 17.43 1.65
CA THR A 146 13.02 18.29 2.01
C THR A 146 14.17 17.47 2.60
N PHE A 147 15.38 17.99 2.53
CA PHE A 147 16.46 17.44 3.33
C PHE A 147 16.10 17.50 4.84
N PRO A 148 16.52 16.50 5.65
CA PRO A 148 16.33 16.53 7.10
C PRO A 148 16.98 17.75 7.76
N GLY A 149 16.55 18.08 8.97
CA GLY A 149 17.11 19.16 9.79
C GLY A 149 16.65 20.56 9.34
N GLU A 150 17.60 21.49 9.21
CA GLU A 150 17.33 22.93 8.99
C GLU A 150 16.45 23.19 7.76
N HIS A 151 16.64 22.47 6.65
CA HIS A 151 15.80 22.65 5.46
C HIS A 151 14.33 22.35 5.71
N THR A 152 14.05 21.31 6.49
CA THR A 152 12.68 20.98 6.89
C THR A 152 12.16 21.99 7.91
N LEU A 153 13.00 22.41 8.87
CA LEU A 153 12.64 23.45 9.84
C LEU A 153 12.23 24.76 9.15
N ASP A 154 12.99 25.21 8.16
CA ASP A 154 12.71 26.42 7.39
C ASP A 154 11.34 26.35 6.69
N LEU A 155 11.02 25.19 6.09
CA LEU A 155 9.70 24.96 5.51
C LEU A 155 8.61 24.97 6.59
N VAL A 156 8.83 24.32 7.73
CA VAL A 156 7.86 24.26 8.83
C VAL A 156 7.58 25.62 9.45
N LYS A 157 8.59 26.48 9.60
CA LYS A 157 8.42 27.88 10.04
C LYS A 157 7.46 28.62 9.10
N LYS A 158 7.67 28.49 7.78
CA LYS A 158 6.76 29.06 6.77
C LYS A 158 5.35 28.48 6.85
N ILE A 159 5.21 27.17 7.09
CA ILE A 159 3.90 26.52 7.25
C ILE A 159 3.14 27.11 8.43
N VAL A 160 3.81 27.28 9.58
CA VAL A 160 3.20 27.80 10.81
C VAL A 160 2.77 29.26 10.65
N ASP A 161 3.54 30.06 9.91
CA ASP A 161 3.23 31.47 9.63
C ASP A 161 2.17 31.65 8.53
N ALA A 162 1.87 30.60 7.76
CA ALA A 162 0.94 30.68 6.64
C ALA A 162 -0.52 30.74 7.12
N LYS A 163 -1.28 31.67 6.55
CA LYS A 163 -2.72 31.78 6.80
C LYS A 163 -3.45 30.53 6.32
N ASN A 164 -4.42 30.08 7.11
CA ASN A 164 -5.34 28.99 6.76
C ASN A 164 -4.64 27.65 6.46
N ILE A 165 -3.41 27.45 6.95
CA ILE A 165 -2.68 26.18 6.87
C ILE A 165 -2.38 25.73 8.30
N ARG A 166 -2.56 24.43 8.58
CA ARG A 166 -2.20 23.82 9.85
C ARG A 166 -1.06 22.83 9.63
N PHE A 167 0.05 23.05 10.33
CA PHE A 167 1.09 22.04 10.43
C PHE A 167 0.57 20.84 11.20
N ALA A 168 0.57 19.67 10.57
CA ALA A 168 0.01 18.44 11.10
C ALA A 168 1.07 17.36 11.37
N GLY A 169 2.34 17.61 11.07
CA GLY A 169 3.44 16.72 11.40
C GLY A 169 4.45 16.50 10.27
N LEU A 170 5.24 15.43 10.39
CA LEU A 170 6.25 15.01 9.43
C LEU A 170 5.89 13.66 8.82
N GLN A 171 6.24 13.49 7.55
CA GLN A 171 6.19 12.20 6.87
C GLN A 171 7.57 11.86 6.31
N GLY A 172 8.04 10.63 6.54
CA GLY A 172 9.22 10.07 5.88
C GLY A 172 8.87 8.74 5.22
N TYR A 173 9.54 8.35 4.14
CA TYR A 173 9.30 7.04 3.54
C TYR A 173 10.57 6.44 2.94
N ASP A 174 10.91 5.24 3.38
CA ASP A 174 12.11 4.48 3.03
C ASP A 174 11.81 3.42 1.96
N GLY A 175 11.18 3.86 0.86
CA GLY A 175 10.75 2.99 -0.24
C GLY A 175 11.86 2.15 -0.86
N HIS A 176 13.09 2.68 -0.86
CA HIS A 176 14.28 2.02 -1.40
C HIS A 176 14.75 0.80 -0.59
N LEU A 177 14.26 0.63 0.65
CA LEU A 177 14.62 -0.48 1.54
C LEU A 177 13.58 -1.60 1.57
N GLN A 178 12.40 -1.40 0.97
CA GLN A 178 11.23 -2.25 1.21
C GLN A 178 11.44 -3.72 0.78
N LEU A 179 12.12 -3.93 -0.34
CA LEU A 179 12.38 -5.26 -0.89
C LEU A 179 13.79 -5.78 -0.58
N MET A 180 14.62 -4.99 0.11
CA MET A 180 15.92 -5.48 0.57
C MET A 180 15.71 -6.63 1.56
N LEU A 181 16.43 -7.71 1.36
CA LEU A 181 16.49 -8.81 2.33
C LEU A 181 17.15 -8.32 3.63
N GLY A 182 16.87 -9.02 4.73
CA GLY A 182 17.48 -8.70 6.04
C GLY A 182 19.00 -8.74 5.96
N SER A 183 19.64 -7.57 6.08
CA SER A 183 21.09 -7.40 6.06
C SER A 183 21.52 -6.30 7.04
N SER A 184 22.78 -6.33 7.46
CA SER A 184 23.35 -5.25 8.29
C SER A 184 23.27 -3.89 7.61
N GLU A 185 23.42 -3.86 6.28
CA GLU A 185 23.26 -2.64 5.48
C GLU A 185 21.83 -2.10 5.52
N LYS A 186 20.81 -2.95 5.32
CA LYS A 186 19.40 -2.54 5.41
C LYS A 186 19.09 -1.96 6.78
N THR A 187 19.51 -2.66 7.83
CA THR A 187 19.32 -2.24 9.22
C THR A 187 19.98 -0.89 9.48
N ALA A 188 21.24 -0.72 9.06
CA ALA A 188 21.97 0.55 9.23
C ALA A 188 21.26 1.71 8.50
N LYS A 189 20.88 1.52 7.23
CA LYS A 189 20.17 2.55 6.45
C LYS A 189 18.80 2.89 7.02
N ALA A 190 18.04 1.88 7.46
CA ALA A 190 16.73 2.10 8.07
C ALA A 190 16.84 2.94 9.35
N PHE A 191 17.72 2.58 10.28
CA PHE A 191 17.92 3.35 11.50
C PHE A 191 18.53 4.74 11.23
N GLN A 192 19.39 4.88 10.23
CA GLN A 192 19.92 6.19 9.84
C GLN A 192 18.81 7.13 9.35
N GLY A 193 17.93 6.66 8.46
CA GLY A 193 16.80 7.45 7.96
C GLY A 193 15.76 7.76 9.04
N LEU A 194 15.48 6.81 9.92
CA LEU A 194 14.58 7.05 11.07
C LEU A 194 15.18 8.04 12.06
N LYS A 195 16.48 7.95 12.33
CA LYS A 195 17.20 8.90 13.18
C LYS A 195 17.14 10.32 12.60
N SER A 196 17.37 10.50 11.30
CA SER A 196 17.30 11.84 10.70
C SER A 196 15.90 12.44 10.78
N LEU A 197 14.84 11.63 10.63
CA LEU A 197 13.46 12.06 10.80
C LEU A 197 13.16 12.50 12.25
N VAL A 198 13.58 11.70 13.24
CA VAL A 198 13.37 12.00 14.67
C VAL A 198 14.20 13.20 15.12
N ASP A 199 15.44 13.34 14.65
CA ASP A 199 16.25 14.51 14.97
C ASP A 199 15.68 15.78 14.33
N THR A 200 15.07 15.67 13.14
CA THR A 200 14.33 16.78 12.51
C THR A 200 13.13 17.19 13.36
N ARG A 201 12.34 16.22 13.86
CA ARG A 201 11.25 16.49 14.83
C ARG A 201 11.76 17.27 16.03
N ARG A 202 12.83 16.77 16.68
CA ARG A 202 13.40 17.38 17.89
C ARG A 202 13.93 18.79 17.63
N LEU A 203 14.51 19.03 16.46
CA LEU A 203 14.97 20.36 16.05
C LEU A 203 13.80 21.34 15.94
N ILE A 204 12.68 20.92 15.34
CA ILE A 204 11.45 21.72 15.24
C ILE A 204 10.86 22.01 16.62
N GLU A 205 10.77 21.00 17.49
CA GLU A 205 10.24 21.15 18.85
C GLU A 205 11.09 22.09 19.72
N LYS A 206 12.42 22.13 19.49
CA LYS A 206 13.33 23.06 20.18
C LYS A 206 13.04 24.53 19.85
N GLU A 207 12.48 24.82 18.69
CA GLU A 207 12.04 26.16 18.29
C GLU A 207 10.63 26.51 18.82
N GLY A 208 10.05 25.64 19.66
CA GLY A 208 8.73 25.85 20.24
C GLY A 208 7.56 25.47 19.32
N ILE A 209 7.83 24.79 18.20
CA ILE A 209 6.81 24.34 17.25
C ILE A 209 6.45 22.88 17.58
N GLU A 210 5.18 22.62 17.88
CA GLU A 210 4.69 21.26 18.11
C GLU A 210 4.76 20.42 16.83
N VAL A 211 5.19 19.15 16.94
CA VAL A 211 5.12 18.16 15.86
C VAL A 211 4.13 17.05 16.27
N PRO A 212 2.84 17.16 15.90
CA PRO A 212 1.80 16.27 16.43
C PRO A 212 1.87 14.82 15.93
N LEU A 213 2.55 14.60 14.80
CA LEU A 213 2.61 13.30 14.12
C LEU A 213 3.94 13.16 13.40
N VAL A 214 4.60 12.02 13.60
CA VAL A 214 5.68 11.52 12.75
C VAL A 214 5.27 10.15 12.23
N THR A 215 5.01 10.08 10.92
CA THR A 215 4.49 8.89 10.25
C THR A 215 5.47 8.41 9.17
N THR A 216 5.79 7.11 9.15
CA THR A 216 6.87 6.58 8.29
C THR A 216 6.72 5.08 7.97
N ALA A 217 7.72 4.52 7.28
CA ALA A 217 7.92 3.11 7.01
C ALA A 217 6.85 2.43 6.14
N GLY A 218 7.24 1.29 5.57
CA GLY A 218 6.36 0.41 4.82
C GLY A 218 6.44 -1.02 5.33
N THR A 219 5.84 -1.95 4.58
CA THR A 219 5.82 -3.38 4.93
C THR A 219 7.23 -3.96 5.11
N GLY A 220 8.22 -3.49 4.35
CA GLY A 220 9.58 -4.01 4.43
C GLY A 220 10.38 -3.51 5.63
N THR A 221 9.97 -2.42 6.26
CA THR A 221 10.77 -1.68 7.26
C THR A 221 10.02 -1.37 8.55
N TRP A 222 8.78 -1.84 8.70
CA TRP A 222 7.91 -1.50 9.84
C TRP A 222 8.55 -1.79 11.20
N GLU A 223 9.31 -2.89 11.32
CA GLU A 223 9.94 -3.30 12.58
C GLU A 223 10.97 -2.30 13.12
N PHE A 224 11.70 -1.62 12.23
CA PHE A 224 12.67 -0.60 12.63
C PHE A 224 11.96 0.64 13.17
N ALA A 225 10.83 1.02 12.54
CA ALA A 225 10.05 2.18 12.95
C ALA A 225 9.35 1.97 14.30
N VAL A 226 8.79 0.78 14.57
CA VAL A 226 8.14 0.50 15.87
C VAL A 226 9.14 0.39 17.03
N GLN A 227 10.43 0.17 16.74
CA GLN A 227 11.52 0.18 17.71
C GLN A 227 12.14 1.58 17.92
N THR A 228 11.76 2.57 17.11
CA THR A 228 12.36 3.91 17.16
C THR A 228 11.49 4.87 17.96
N ASP A 229 12.05 5.40 19.06
CA ASP A 229 11.41 6.46 19.84
C ASP A 229 11.31 7.76 19.04
N GLY A 230 10.18 8.45 19.17
CA GLY A 230 9.86 9.67 18.40
C GLY A 230 9.08 9.42 17.10
N ILE A 231 8.89 8.16 16.70
CA ILE A 231 7.91 7.76 15.66
C ILE A 231 6.55 7.52 16.32
N ASP A 232 5.46 7.97 15.69
CA ASP A 232 4.10 7.85 16.23
C ASP A 232 3.23 6.85 15.43
N GLU A 233 3.49 6.71 14.13
CA GLU A 233 2.65 5.95 13.21
C GLU A 233 3.47 5.27 12.09
N ILE A 234 3.06 4.06 11.68
CA ILE A 234 3.62 3.35 10.52
C ILE A 234 2.64 3.27 9.35
N GLN A 235 3.14 3.22 8.11
CA GLN A 235 2.36 3.30 6.87
C GLN A 235 2.35 2.05 5.94
N PRO A 236 2.39 0.80 6.44
CA PRO A 236 2.43 -0.39 5.59
C PRO A 236 1.08 -0.66 4.89
N GLY A 237 1.12 -1.27 3.71
CA GLY A 237 -0.08 -1.68 2.96
C GLY A 237 0.03 -3.10 2.42
N SER A 238 1.15 -3.41 1.76
CA SER A 238 1.38 -4.72 1.13
C SER A 238 1.35 -5.89 2.12
N PHE A 239 1.61 -5.69 3.41
CA PHE A 239 1.62 -6.74 4.42
C PHE A 239 0.30 -7.54 4.50
N LEU A 240 -0.82 -6.91 4.12
CA LEU A 240 -2.13 -7.57 4.11
C LEU A 240 -2.25 -8.60 3.00
N LEU A 241 -1.68 -8.30 1.83
CA LEU A 241 -1.87 -9.06 0.59
C LEU A 241 -0.66 -9.93 0.27
N MET A 242 0.53 -9.36 0.44
CA MET A 242 1.84 -9.94 0.17
C MET A 242 1.99 -10.47 -1.27
N ASP A 243 3.23 -10.75 -1.63
CA ASP A 243 3.62 -11.37 -2.89
C ASP A 243 4.87 -12.23 -2.64
N CYS A 244 5.28 -13.03 -3.62
CA CYS A 244 6.40 -13.95 -3.44
C CYS A 244 7.74 -13.23 -3.21
N ILE A 245 7.86 -11.95 -3.59
CA ILE A 245 9.09 -11.16 -3.41
C ILE A 245 9.12 -10.53 -2.03
N TYR A 246 8.05 -9.84 -1.61
CA TYR A 246 7.93 -9.33 -0.24
C TYR A 246 8.03 -10.45 0.80
N HIS A 247 7.49 -11.64 0.50
CA HIS A 247 7.55 -12.77 1.42
C HIS A 247 8.99 -13.22 1.72
N GLN A 248 9.91 -13.09 0.76
CA GLN A 248 11.33 -13.37 1.00
C GLN A 248 11.95 -12.36 1.97
N ALA A 249 11.56 -11.08 1.85
CA ALA A 249 12.05 -10.02 2.72
C ALA A 249 11.38 -10.01 4.10
N ARG A 250 10.13 -10.49 4.19
CA ARG A 250 9.27 -10.47 5.39
C ARG A 250 8.49 -11.81 5.52
N PRO A 251 9.17 -12.91 5.90
CA PRO A 251 8.58 -14.24 5.93
C PRO A 251 7.47 -14.42 6.98
N GLU A 252 7.36 -13.51 7.94
CA GLU A 252 6.30 -13.50 8.95
C GLU A 252 4.91 -13.15 8.39
N PHE A 253 4.85 -12.53 7.20
CA PHE A 253 3.60 -12.30 6.48
C PHE A 253 3.50 -13.24 5.29
N GLN A 254 2.32 -13.79 5.06
CA GLN A 254 2.08 -14.80 4.03
C GLN A 254 1.29 -14.22 2.84
N PRO A 255 1.56 -14.63 1.58
CA PRO A 255 0.77 -14.23 0.42
C PRO A 255 -0.71 -14.62 0.55
N SER A 256 -1.56 -13.62 0.74
CA SER A 256 -3.03 -13.78 0.73
C SER A 256 -3.63 -13.51 -0.64
N LEU A 257 -2.92 -12.81 -1.53
CA LEU A 257 -3.39 -12.46 -2.88
C LEU A 257 -2.83 -13.43 -3.92
N THR A 258 -3.72 -14.08 -4.66
CA THR A 258 -3.39 -15.01 -5.74
C THR A 258 -4.22 -14.75 -6.99
N VAL A 259 -3.76 -15.25 -8.14
CA VAL A 259 -4.56 -15.31 -9.37
C VAL A 259 -4.87 -16.78 -9.64
N LEU A 260 -6.15 -17.12 -9.61
CA LEU A 260 -6.66 -18.42 -10.03
C LEU A 260 -6.57 -18.51 -11.56
N SER A 261 -5.97 -19.58 -12.07
CA SER A 261 -5.74 -19.78 -13.50
C SER A 261 -5.90 -21.24 -13.88
N THR A 262 -6.44 -21.53 -15.06
CA THR A 262 -6.74 -22.88 -15.55
C THR A 262 -5.64 -23.37 -16.48
N VAL A 263 -5.28 -24.66 -16.36
CA VAL A 263 -4.41 -25.37 -17.29
C VAL A 263 -5.13 -25.58 -18.61
N ILE A 264 -4.66 -24.91 -19.66
CA ILE A 264 -5.27 -24.96 -21.00
C ILE A 264 -4.44 -25.76 -22.01
N SER A 265 -3.19 -26.08 -21.69
CA SER A 265 -2.32 -26.88 -22.53
C SER A 265 -1.26 -27.59 -21.69
N ARG A 266 -0.88 -28.80 -22.10
CA ARG A 266 0.24 -29.55 -21.50
C ARG A 266 0.98 -30.37 -22.54
N ARG A 267 2.28 -30.57 -22.29
CA ARG A 267 3.18 -31.49 -23.00
C ARG A 267 4.24 -31.99 -22.02
N PRO A 268 4.97 -33.08 -22.28
CA PRO A 268 6.00 -33.56 -21.37
C PRO A 268 6.92 -32.44 -20.85
N GLY A 269 7.02 -32.31 -19.52
CA GLY A 269 7.84 -31.30 -18.84
C GLY A 269 7.21 -29.90 -18.70
N LEU A 270 6.02 -29.64 -19.25
CA LEU A 270 5.46 -28.29 -19.31
C LEU A 270 3.93 -28.24 -19.38
N TYR A 271 3.35 -27.28 -18.67
CA TYR A 271 1.95 -26.88 -18.87
C TYR A 271 1.81 -25.36 -19.01
N VAL A 272 0.65 -24.94 -19.53
CA VAL A 272 0.32 -23.53 -19.78
C VAL A 272 -0.97 -23.18 -19.06
N LEU A 273 -0.95 -22.06 -18.35
CA LEU A 273 -2.12 -21.48 -17.71
C LEU A 273 -2.67 -20.29 -18.50
N ASP A 274 -3.98 -20.02 -18.37
CA ASP A 274 -4.75 -18.97 -19.05
C ASP A 274 -4.61 -17.54 -18.48
N ALA A 275 -3.77 -17.33 -17.47
CA ALA A 275 -3.43 -16.01 -16.95
C ALA A 275 -2.06 -15.59 -17.46
N GLY A 276 -1.94 -14.36 -17.97
CA GLY A 276 -0.66 -13.78 -18.39
C GLY A 276 -0.37 -12.44 -17.74
N SER A 277 0.48 -11.63 -18.37
CA SER A 277 0.90 -10.32 -17.87
C SER A 277 -0.23 -9.29 -17.81
N LYS A 278 -1.37 -9.55 -18.46
CA LYS A 278 -2.58 -8.73 -18.32
C LYS A 278 -3.39 -9.04 -17.06
N ALA A 279 -3.11 -10.17 -16.40
CA ALA A 279 -3.73 -10.55 -15.13
C ALA A 279 -2.72 -10.57 -13.97
N ILE A 280 -1.42 -10.72 -14.23
CA ILE A 280 -0.37 -10.86 -13.22
C ILE A 280 0.78 -9.89 -13.53
N SER A 281 1.11 -9.00 -12.59
CA SER A 281 2.32 -8.19 -12.72
C SER A 281 3.58 -9.00 -12.41
N LYS A 282 4.66 -8.65 -13.12
CA LYS A 282 6.01 -9.22 -12.98
C LYS A 282 7.09 -8.16 -12.67
N ASP A 283 6.69 -6.97 -12.19
CA ASP A 283 7.60 -5.83 -12.02
C ASP A 283 8.80 -6.12 -11.11
N PHE A 284 8.60 -7.00 -10.11
CA PHE A 284 9.65 -7.38 -9.16
C PHE A 284 10.27 -8.76 -9.44
N GLY A 285 9.81 -9.46 -10.48
CA GLY A 285 10.28 -10.81 -10.80
C GLY A 285 9.17 -11.72 -11.29
N MET A 286 9.45 -13.03 -11.27
CA MET A 286 8.49 -14.03 -11.73
C MET A 286 7.56 -14.46 -10.60
N PRO A 287 6.25 -14.63 -10.87
CA PRO A 287 5.33 -15.25 -9.91
C PRO A 287 5.69 -16.71 -9.64
N ILE A 288 5.03 -17.33 -8.66
CA ILE A 288 5.21 -18.74 -8.31
C ILE A 288 3.85 -19.45 -8.20
N ILE A 289 3.86 -20.78 -8.33
CA ILE A 289 2.65 -21.59 -8.11
C ILE A 289 2.51 -21.88 -6.60
N LYS A 290 1.33 -21.58 -6.04
CA LYS A 290 1.05 -21.80 -4.62
C LYS A 290 1.16 -23.29 -4.27
N GLY A 291 1.96 -23.61 -3.26
CA GLY A 291 2.14 -24.99 -2.77
C GLY A 291 2.93 -25.91 -3.70
N LYS A 292 3.55 -25.36 -4.76
CA LYS A 292 4.31 -26.12 -5.77
C LYS A 292 5.67 -25.47 -6.04
N PRO A 293 6.61 -25.51 -5.08
CA PRO A 293 7.91 -24.84 -5.20
C PRO A 293 8.77 -25.37 -6.36
N ASP A 294 8.57 -26.63 -6.76
CA ASP A 294 9.30 -27.27 -7.87
C ASP A 294 8.71 -26.98 -9.26
N GLU A 295 7.51 -26.38 -9.33
CA GLU A 295 6.88 -25.95 -10.58
C GLU A 295 7.35 -24.52 -10.93
N LYS A 296 8.24 -24.39 -11.92
CA LYS A 296 8.89 -23.11 -12.25
C LYS A 296 8.15 -22.34 -13.34
N ILE A 297 7.69 -21.14 -13.02
CA ILE A 297 7.20 -20.19 -14.02
C ILE A 297 8.40 -19.51 -14.70
N PHE A 298 8.64 -19.81 -15.97
CA PHE A 298 9.79 -19.27 -16.71
C PHE A 298 9.39 -18.26 -17.79
N LYS A 299 8.11 -18.15 -18.14
CA LYS A 299 7.63 -17.12 -19.07
C LYS A 299 6.19 -16.70 -18.76
N LEU A 300 5.99 -15.38 -18.74
CA LEU A 300 4.69 -14.72 -18.65
C LEU A 300 4.46 -13.88 -19.92
N ALA A 301 3.65 -14.42 -20.85
CA ALA A 301 3.15 -13.71 -22.03
C ALA A 301 1.83 -12.99 -21.68
N GLU A 302 1.22 -12.28 -22.62
CA GLU A 302 0.04 -11.44 -22.34
C GLU A 302 -1.12 -12.18 -21.65
N GLU A 303 -1.49 -13.35 -22.20
CA GLU A 303 -2.61 -14.19 -21.75
C GLU A 303 -2.18 -15.59 -21.30
N HIS A 304 -0.86 -15.84 -21.19
CA HIS A 304 -0.35 -17.18 -20.94
C HIS A 304 0.81 -17.20 -19.94
N THR A 305 0.72 -18.10 -18.96
CA THR A 305 1.81 -18.46 -18.06
C THR A 305 2.35 -19.82 -18.46
N ARG A 306 3.65 -19.92 -18.74
CA ARG A 306 4.32 -21.19 -19.04
C ARG A 306 5.04 -21.70 -17.80
N VAL A 307 4.72 -22.92 -17.41
CA VAL A 307 5.23 -23.56 -16.20
C VAL A 307 5.97 -24.83 -16.58
N GLU A 308 7.21 -24.95 -16.11
CA GLU A 308 7.99 -26.18 -16.16
C GLU A 308 7.58 -27.07 -15.00
N CYS A 309 7.33 -28.35 -15.27
CA CYS A 309 6.86 -29.32 -14.29
C CYS A 309 7.51 -30.67 -14.61
N ASN A 310 8.42 -31.09 -13.73
CA ASN A 310 9.19 -32.33 -13.88
C ASN A 310 8.50 -33.53 -13.22
N GLU A 311 7.41 -33.29 -12.49
CA GLU A 311 6.60 -34.32 -11.84
C GLU A 311 5.40 -34.71 -12.71
N GLN A 312 4.39 -35.32 -12.09
CA GLN A 312 3.10 -35.57 -12.72
C GLN A 312 2.46 -34.25 -13.17
N LEU A 313 2.32 -34.09 -14.48
CA LEU A 313 1.65 -32.93 -15.08
C LEU A 313 0.19 -32.86 -14.63
N PRO A 314 -0.35 -31.65 -14.39
CA PRO A 314 -1.77 -31.47 -14.19
C PRO A 314 -2.56 -31.87 -15.46
N GLU A 315 -3.84 -32.12 -15.30
CA GLU A 315 -4.77 -32.36 -16.40
C GLU A 315 -5.24 -31.03 -17.02
N ILE A 316 -5.70 -31.07 -18.28
CA ILE A 316 -6.36 -29.91 -18.89
C ILE A 316 -7.65 -29.63 -18.11
N GLY A 317 -7.86 -28.37 -17.72
CA GLY A 317 -8.98 -27.97 -16.87
C GLY A 317 -8.63 -27.87 -15.38
N ASP A 318 -7.51 -28.45 -14.94
CA ASP A 318 -7.04 -28.26 -13.56
C ASP A 318 -6.75 -26.77 -13.29
N LYS A 319 -7.04 -26.32 -12.06
CA LYS A 319 -6.77 -24.96 -11.64
C LYS A 319 -5.54 -24.86 -10.75
N ARG A 320 -4.83 -23.74 -10.88
CA ARG A 320 -3.70 -23.36 -10.05
C ARG A 320 -3.92 -21.97 -9.48
N GLU A 321 -3.56 -21.78 -8.22
CA GLU A 321 -3.38 -20.45 -7.64
C GLU A 321 -1.95 -19.98 -7.93
N VAL A 322 -1.82 -18.84 -8.59
CA VAL A 322 -0.54 -18.19 -8.88
C VAL A 322 -0.30 -17.07 -7.87
N VAL A 323 0.74 -17.20 -7.04
CA VAL A 323 1.18 -16.13 -6.15
C VAL A 323 1.94 -15.10 -6.97
N THR A 324 1.47 -13.86 -6.94
CA THR A 324 2.03 -12.76 -7.74
C THR A 324 3.44 -12.38 -7.27
N ALA A 325 4.22 -11.71 -8.13
CA ALA A 325 5.51 -11.12 -7.75
C ALA A 325 5.39 -9.66 -7.27
N HIS A 326 4.30 -8.99 -7.63
CA HIS A 326 4.01 -7.63 -7.17
C HIS A 326 2.49 -7.47 -6.96
N CYS A 327 2.07 -7.51 -5.69
CA CYS A 327 0.65 -7.48 -5.33
C CYS A 327 -0.04 -6.18 -5.74
N CYS A 328 0.59 -5.03 -5.53
CA CYS A 328 -0.02 -3.71 -5.80
C CYS A 328 -0.30 -3.52 -7.30
N ALA A 329 0.67 -3.84 -8.15
CA ALA A 329 0.49 -3.75 -9.59
C ALA A 329 -0.52 -4.77 -10.10
N THR A 330 -0.49 -6.00 -9.57
CA THR A 330 -1.48 -7.02 -9.94
C THR A 330 -2.89 -6.59 -9.55
N MET A 331 -3.12 -6.09 -8.33
CA MET A 331 -4.42 -5.56 -7.90
C MET A 331 -4.96 -4.51 -8.88
N ASN A 332 -4.08 -3.65 -9.42
CA ASN A 332 -4.47 -2.60 -10.36
C ASN A 332 -4.89 -3.13 -11.75
N LEU A 333 -4.55 -4.37 -12.12
CA LEU A 333 -4.96 -4.99 -13.40
C LEU A 333 -6.41 -5.49 -13.39
N HIS A 334 -6.98 -5.75 -12.22
CA HIS A 334 -8.30 -6.37 -12.07
C HIS A 334 -9.39 -5.34 -11.78
N ARG A 335 -10.64 -5.69 -12.09
CA ARG A 335 -11.83 -4.88 -11.77
C ARG A 335 -12.57 -5.32 -10.52
N ASN A 336 -12.43 -6.61 -10.17
CA ASN A 336 -13.03 -7.20 -8.99
C ASN A 336 -12.00 -8.12 -8.33
N VAL A 337 -12.21 -8.39 -7.04
CA VAL A 337 -11.46 -9.37 -6.27
C VAL A 337 -12.43 -10.28 -5.52
N VAL A 338 -12.16 -11.58 -5.56
CA VAL A 338 -12.92 -12.59 -4.83
C VAL A 338 -12.32 -12.72 -3.44
N ALA A 339 -13.12 -12.47 -2.41
CA ALA A 339 -12.74 -12.74 -1.03
C ALA A 339 -13.16 -14.15 -0.65
N SER A 340 -12.24 -14.96 -0.14
CA SER A 340 -12.50 -16.36 0.24
C SER A 340 -12.01 -16.69 1.64
N ARG A 341 -12.58 -17.75 2.23
CA ARG A 341 -12.10 -18.40 3.46
C ARG A 341 -12.05 -19.90 3.24
N LYS A 342 -10.94 -20.53 3.59
CA LYS A 342 -10.72 -21.98 3.38
C LYS A 342 -11.09 -22.44 1.96
N GLY A 343 -10.80 -21.62 0.96
CA GLY A 343 -11.13 -21.89 -0.45
C GLY A 343 -12.60 -21.73 -0.83
N ILE A 344 -13.45 -21.20 0.05
CA ILE A 344 -14.88 -20.92 -0.22
C ILE A 344 -15.10 -19.43 -0.40
N VAL A 345 -15.81 -19.05 -1.45
CA VAL A 345 -16.15 -17.66 -1.77
C VAL A 345 -17.06 -17.08 -0.69
N VAL A 346 -16.60 -16.00 -0.07
CA VAL A 346 -17.36 -15.23 0.93
C VAL A 346 -18.02 -14.04 0.26
N ASP A 347 -17.30 -13.33 -0.60
CA ASP A 347 -17.80 -12.14 -1.27
C ASP A 347 -17.00 -11.82 -2.54
N ILE A 348 -17.52 -10.91 -3.36
CA ILE A 348 -16.81 -10.38 -4.53
C ILE A 348 -16.90 -8.85 -4.46
N TRP A 349 -15.74 -8.19 -4.41
CA TRP A 349 -15.67 -6.75 -4.26
C TRP A 349 -15.12 -6.08 -5.52
N PRO A 350 -15.70 -4.96 -5.97
CA PRO A 350 -15.08 -4.13 -6.98
C PRO A 350 -13.75 -3.55 -6.46
N ILE A 351 -12.84 -3.26 -7.38
CA ILE A 351 -11.58 -2.56 -7.10
C ILE A 351 -11.74 -1.14 -7.65
N GLU A 352 -12.44 -0.29 -6.90
CA GLU A 352 -12.92 1.02 -7.34
C GLU A 352 -11.78 1.99 -7.71
N ALA A 353 -10.58 1.78 -7.17
CA ALA A 353 -9.39 2.58 -7.48
C ALA A 353 -8.44 1.94 -8.51
N SER A 354 -8.82 0.82 -9.15
CA SER A 354 -8.07 0.22 -10.26
C SER A 354 -8.11 1.14 -11.49
N GLY A 355 -6.95 1.43 -12.06
CA GLY A 355 -6.83 2.20 -13.31
C GLY A 355 -7.31 3.65 -13.22
N ARG A 356 -7.66 4.13 -12.02
CA ARG A 356 -8.13 5.48 -11.76
C ARG A 356 -6.93 6.38 -11.48
N TYR A 357 -6.71 7.40 -12.31
CA TYR A 357 -5.57 8.31 -12.23
C TYR A 357 -5.95 9.79 -12.44
N ASP A 358 -7.25 10.06 -12.61
CA ASP A 358 -7.85 11.35 -12.92
C ASP A 358 -8.01 12.28 -11.71
#